data_AF-A0AAJ5R3A1-F1
#
_entry.id   AF-A0AAJ5R3A1-F1
#
_cell.length_a   1.000
_cell.length_b   1.000
_cell.length_c   1.000
_cell.angle_alpha   90.00
_cell.angle_beta   90.00
_cell.angle_gamma   90.00
#
_symmetry.space_group_name_H-M   'P 1'
#
loop_
_entity.id
_entity.type
_entity.pdbx_description
1 polymer ?
#
loop_
_entity_poly.entity_id
_entity_poly.type
_entity_poly.pdbx_seq_one_letter_code
_entity_poly.pdbx_strand_id
1 'polypeptide(L)'
;MENEIHSTVSDQDTLPTPINVNLELGRLLNYVADVAKAIRMNSPYNGKYKDLAPHEVGLDVMELANSLHCLGRLGDAIKSADNSKIVGACDALLSYYAMFTEGVRGEGMKGDPKASFDRHCHICNPQQAISVFAGIRDKAFANQ
;
A
#
# COMPACT_ATOMS: atom_id res chain seq x y z
N MET A 1 55.04 -30.24 18.26
CA MET A 1 53.78 -30.85 17.78
C MET A 1 52.73 -30.41 18.79
N GLU A 2 52.24 -29.19 18.62
CA GLU A 2 51.22 -28.59 19.49
C GLU A 2 50.08 -28.17 18.57
N ASN A 3 48.96 -28.88 18.67
CA ASN A 3 47.74 -28.60 17.95
C ASN A 3 47.00 -27.49 18.71
N GLU A 4 47.10 -26.25 18.23
CA GLU A 4 46.16 -25.21 18.61
C GLU A 4 44.87 -25.38 17.78
N ILE A 5 43.82 -25.83 18.45
CA ILE A 5 42.47 -25.89 17.90
C ILE A 5 41.96 -24.45 17.83
N HIS A 6 42.02 -23.85 16.63
CA HIS A 6 41.26 -22.66 16.32
C HIS A 6 39.77 -23.00 16.35
N SER A 7 39.13 -22.73 17.49
CA SER A 7 37.68 -22.66 17.62
C SER A 7 37.19 -21.47 16.78
N THR A 8 36.67 -21.76 15.59
CA THR A 8 35.92 -20.80 14.78
C THR A 8 34.63 -20.50 15.54
N VAL A 9 34.59 -19.32 16.19
CA VAL A 9 33.36 -18.73 16.69
C VAL A 9 32.42 -18.63 15.50
N SER A 10 31.33 -19.42 15.57
CA SER A 10 30.21 -19.35 14.65
C SER A 10 29.80 -17.89 14.49
N ASP A 11 29.84 -17.40 13.25
CA ASP A 11 29.05 -16.23 12.87
C ASP A 11 27.63 -16.53 13.33
N GLN A 12 27.20 -15.85 14.39
CA GLN A 12 25.80 -15.80 14.72
C GLN A 12 25.18 -15.01 13.57
N ASP A 13 24.42 -15.70 12.72
CA ASP A 13 23.45 -15.09 11.82
C ASP A 13 22.61 -14.12 12.68
N THR A 14 23.02 -12.85 12.71
CA THR A 14 22.24 -11.80 13.33
C THR A 14 20.98 -11.72 12.50
N LEU A 15 19.87 -12.25 13.03
CA LEU A 15 18.56 -12.11 12.42
C LEU A 15 18.38 -10.64 12.03
N PRO A 16 17.91 -10.36 10.81
CA PRO A 16 17.69 -8.99 10.36
C PRO A 16 16.89 -8.24 11.42
N THR A 17 17.44 -7.12 11.89
CA THR A 17 16.71 -6.29 12.85
C THR A 17 15.49 -5.72 12.12
N PRO A 18 14.26 -5.93 12.62
CA PRO A 18 13.08 -5.39 11.96
C PRO A 18 13.16 -3.88 11.83
N ILE A 19 12.86 -3.35 10.63
CA ILE A 19 12.82 -1.90 10.40
C ILE A 19 11.69 -1.25 11.21
N ASN A 20 11.94 -0.05 11.76
CA ASN A 20 10.90 0.71 12.44
C ASN A 20 10.04 1.51 11.44
N VAL A 21 8.81 1.05 11.23
CA VAL A 21 7.83 1.63 10.29
C VAL A 21 6.58 2.17 10.99
N ASN A 22 6.63 2.43 12.31
CA ASN A 22 5.44 2.78 13.09
C ASN A 22 4.73 4.05 12.60
N LEU A 23 5.50 5.07 12.19
CA LEU A 23 4.95 6.32 11.67
C LEU A 23 4.24 6.09 10.33
N GLU A 24 4.85 5.31 9.45
CA GLU A 24 4.32 4.95 8.14
C GLU A 24 3.05 4.11 8.27
N LEU A 25 3.03 3.14 9.17
CA LEU A 25 1.84 2.34 9.47
C LEU A 25 0.70 3.18 10.04
N GLY A 26 0.99 4.14 10.92
CA GLY A 26 -0.02 5.08 11.43
C GLY A 26 -0.64 5.94 10.31
N ARG A 27 0.19 6.41 9.37
CA ARG A 27 -0.28 7.15 8.19
C ARG A 27 -1.10 6.25 7.25
N LEU A 28 -0.68 5.01 7.04
CA LEU A 28 -1.41 4.05 6.22
C LEU A 28 -2.79 3.73 6.81
N LEU A 29 -2.88 3.60 8.14
CA LEU A 29 -4.14 3.34 8.82
C LEU A 29 -5.14 4.48 8.62
N ASN A 30 -4.68 5.74 8.66
CA ASN A 30 -5.53 6.89 8.34
C ASN A 30 -6.01 6.83 6.89
N TYR A 31 -5.11 6.55 5.94
CA TYR A 31 -5.49 6.40 4.53
C TYR A 31 -6.52 5.28 4.33
N VAL A 32 -6.35 4.13 4.97
CA VAL A 32 -7.33 3.02 4.93
C VAL A 32 -8.70 3.47 5.45
N ALA A 33 -8.74 4.22 6.55
CA ALA A 33 -9.98 4.75 7.10
C ALA A 33 -10.65 5.75 6.14
N ASP A 34 -9.88 6.61 5.48
CA ASP A 34 -10.38 7.57 4.50
C ASP A 34 -10.96 6.88 3.26
N VAL A 35 -10.29 5.85 2.73
CA VAL A 35 -10.81 5.05 1.62
C VAL A 35 -12.09 4.31 2.05
N ALA A 36 -12.12 3.71 3.24
CA ALA A 36 -13.32 3.06 3.77
C ALA A 36 -14.49 4.05 3.92
N LYS A 37 -14.20 5.30 4.32
CA LYS A 37 -15.18 6.38 4.35
C LYS A 37 -15.69 6.71 2.95
N ALA A 38 -14.81 6.84 1.94
CA ALA A 38 -15.20 7.09 0.56
C ALA A 38 -16.09 5.95 0.01
N ILE A 39 -15.77 4.69 0.29
CA ILE A 39 -16.62 3.53 -0.06
C ILE A 39 -18.00 3.69 0.60
N ARG A 40 -18.04 4.01 1.90
CA ARG A 40 -19.31 4.21 2.62
C ARG A 40 -20.13 5.37 2.03
N MET A 41 -19.49 6.42 1.51
CA MET A 41 -20.19 7.53 0.86
C MET A 41 -20.88 7.12 -0.45
N ASN A 42 -20.48 6.01 -1.06
CA ASN A 42 -21.13 5.40 -2.22
C ASN A 42 -22.19 4.36 -1.84
N SER A 43 -22.58 4.28 -0.56
CA SER A 43 -23.65 3.39 -0.10
C SER A 43 -25.00 4.10 -0.01
N PRO A 44 -26.13 3.35 -0.03
CA PRO A 44 -27.46 3.91 0.17
C PRO A 44 -27.67 4.69 1.49
N TYR A 45 -26.78 4.52 2.46
CA TYR A 45 -26.80 5.24 3.74
C TYR A 45 -26.43 6.73 3.60
N ASN A 46 -25.82 7.12 2.48
CA ASN A 46 -25.54 8.51 2.17
C ASN A 46 -26.63 9.03 1.22
N GLY A 47 -27.39 10.05 1.64
CA GLY A 47 -28.53 10.58 0.88
C GLY A 47 -28.20 11.10 -0.52
N LYS A 48 -26.92 11.33 -0.83
CA LYS A 48 -26.41 11.71 -2.16
C LYS A 48 -26.34 10.56 -3.16
N TYR A 49 -26.55 9.30 -2.72
CA TYR A 49 -26.55 8.12 -3.58
C TYR A 49 -27.55 8.21 -4.74
N LYS A 50 -28.67 8.93 -4.54
CA LYS A 50 -29.75 9.04 -5.53
C LYS A 50 -29.41 9.92 -6.74
N ASP A 51 -28.41 10.79 -6.60
CA ASP A 51 -28.05 11.76 -7.63
C ASP A 51 -26.93 11.27 -8.56
N LEU A 52 -26.33 10.12 -8.26
CA LEU A 52 -25.26 9.50 -9.05
C LEU A 52 -25.79 8.39 -9.95
N ALA A 53 -25.21 8.24 -11.15
CA ALA A 53 -25.53 7.11 -12.00
C ALA A 53 -25.09 5.79 -11.33
N PRO A 54 -25.95 4.77 -11.19
CA PRO A 54 -25.61 3.52 -10.49
C PRO A 54 -24.33 2.84 -10.99
N HIS A 55 -24.04 2.98 -12.28
CA HIS A 55 -22.80 2.50 -12.90
C HIS A 55 -21.55 3.19 -12.32
N GLU A 56 -21.57 4.53 -12.16
CA GLU A 56 -20.42 5.28 -11.63
C GLU A 56 -20.15 4.94 -10.17
N VAL A 57 -21.20 4.76 -9.37
CA VAL A 57 -21.09 4.30 -7.98
C VAL A 57 -20.43 2.93 -7.91
N GLY A 58 -20.82 2.00 -8.79
CA GLY A 58 -20.22 0.67 -8.86
C GLY A 58 -18.72 0.73 -9.19
N LEU A 59 -18.33 1.59 -10.12
CA LEU A 59 -16.92 1.82 -10.46
C LEU A 59 -16.13 2.44 -9.32
N ASP A 60 -16.68 3.43 -8.62
CA ASP A 60 -16.03 4.06 -7.47
C ASP A 60 -15.76 3.04 -6.37
N VAL A 61 -16.78 2.26 -5.99
CA VAL A 61 -16.63 1.23 -4.95
C VAL A 61 -15.59 0.19 -5.35
N MET A 62 -15.60 -0.25 -6.61
CA MET A 62 -14.63 -1.22 -7.13
C MET A 62 -13.20 -0.70 -7.01
N GLU A 63 -12.93 0.51 -7.50
CA GLU A 63 -11.56 1.05 -7.53
C GLU A 63 -11.05 1.43 -6.14
N LEU A 64 -11.91 1.98 -5.30
CA LEU A 64 -11.59 2.23 -3.89
C LEU A 64 -11.27 0.92 -3.14
N ALA A 65 -12.06 -0.15 -3.36
CA ALA A 65 -11.80 -1.45 -2.76
C ALA A 65 -10.53 -2.11 -3.31
N ASN A 66 -10.24 -1.99 -4.61
CA ASN A 66 -9.01 -2.47 -5.22
C ASN A 66 -7.77 -1.83 -4.56
N SER A 67 -7.84 -0.54 -4.24
CA SER A 67 -6.73 0.15 -3.56
C SER A 67 -6.42 -0.43 -2.17
N LEU A 68 -7.43 -0.96 -1.46
CA LEU A 68 -7.24 -1.60 -0.16
C LEU A 68 -6.74 -3.05 -0.30
N HIS A 69 -7.26 -3.79 -1.28
CA HIS A 69 -6.96 -5.21 -1.47
C HIS A 69 -5.45 -5.47 -1.61
N CYS A 70 -4.74 -4.62 -2.37
CA CYS A 70 -3.32 -4.80 -2.63
C CYS A 70 -2.42 -4.58 -1.39
N LEU A 71 -2.91 -3.96 -0.31
CA LEU A 71 -2.13 -3.68 0.89
C LEU A 71 -1.75 -4.94 1.69
N GLY A 72 -2.48 -6.04 1.54
CA GLY A 72 -2.19 -7.29 2.27
C GLY A 72 -0.77 -7.80 2.03
N ARG A 73 -0.26 -7.66 0.79
CA ARG A 73 1.10 -8.09 0.41
C ARG A 73 2.19 -7.33 1.17
N LEU A 74 1.96 -6.06 1.49
CA LEU A 74 2.89 -5.26 2.29
C LEU A 74 2.89 -5.71 3.76
N GLY A 75 1.72 -6.03 4.31
CA GLY A 75 1.59 -6.57 5.66
C GLY A 75 2.37 -7.88 5.83
N ASP A 76 2.24 -8.80 4.88
CA ASP A 76 2.99 -10.06 4.87
C ASP A 76 4.51 -9.84 4.76
N ALA A 77 4.94 -8.91 3.92
CA ALA A 77 6.34 -8.56 3.77
C ALA A 77 6.93 -7.99 5.06
N ILE A 78 6.25 -7.03 5.71
CA ILE A 78 6.67 -6.44 6.99
C ILE A 78 6.76 -7.52 8.08
N LYS A 79 5.76 -8.40 8.16
CA LYS A 79 5.73 -9.51 9.13
C LYS A 79 6.91 -10.47 8.97
N SER A 80 7.40 -10.65 7.74
CA SER A 80 8.55 -11.53 7.47
C SER A 80 9.90 -10.95 7.89
N ALA A 81 9.97 -9.65 8.23
CA ALA A 81 11.20 -8.91 8.53
C ALA A 81 12.30 -9.03 7.45
N ASP A 82 11.90 -9.34 6.21
CA ASP A 82 12.78 -9.51 5.07
C ASP A 82 12.79 -8.22 4.23
N ASN A 83 13.89 -7.47 4.31
CA ASN A 83 14.03 -6.18 3.64
C ASN A 83 13.88 -6.29 2.12
N SER A 84 14.26 -7.42 1.50
CA SER A 84 14.09 -7.62 0.06
C SER A 84 12.62 -7.79 -0.31
N LYS A 85 11.85 -8.53 0.50
CA LYS A 85 10.40 -8.67 0.31
C LYS A 85 9.66 -7.36 0.54
N ILE A 86 10.08 -6.57 1.55
CA ILE A 86 9.49 -5.26 1.82
C ILE A 86 9.70 -4.31 0.64
N VAL A 87 10.93 -4.21 0.12
CA VAL A 87 11.22 -3.41 -1.07
C VAL A 87 10.37 -3.86 -2.26
N GLY A 88 10.34 -5.16 -2.57
CA GLY A 88 9.55 -5.67 -3.69
C GLY A 88 8.05 -5.42 -3.56
N ALA A 89 7.50 -5.52 -2.34
CA ALA A 89 6.10 -5.19 -2.08
C ALA A 89 5.81 -3.69 -2.27
N CYS A 90 6.70 -2.81 -1.80
CA CYS A 90 6.57 -1.37 -1.98
C CYS A 90 6.68 -0.96 -3.45
N ASP A 91 7.62 -1.50 -4.22
CA ASP A 91 7.76 -1.18 -5.65
C ASP A 91 6.52 -1.63 -6.45
N ALA A 92 5.98 -2.82 -6.14
CA ALA A 92 4.74 -3.28 -6.75
C ALA A 92 3.56 -2.35 -6.40
N LEU A 93 3.47 -1.88 -5.15
CA LEU A 93 2.42 -0.95 -4.72
C LEU A 93 2.58 0.44 -5.34
N LEU A 94 3.80 0.96 -5.47
CA LEU A 94 4.06 2.24 -6.14
C LEU A 94 3.63 2.19 -7.61
N SER A 95 4.00 1.12 -8.32
CA SER A 95 3.56 0.88 -9.71
C SER A 95 2.03 0.78 -9.80
N TYR A 96 1.41 0.04 -8.89
CA TYR A 96 -0.04 -0.14 -8.89
C TYR A 96 -0.79 1.16 -8.59
N TYR A 97 -0.33 1.93 -7.59
CA TYR A 97 -0.97 3.20 -7.20
C TYR A 97 -0.79 4.31 -8.23
N ALA A 98 0.20 4.22 -9.12
CA ALA A 98 0.33 5.16 -10.24
C ALA A 98 -0.94 5.18 -11.10
N MET A 99 -1.66 4.06 -11.23
CA MET A 99 -2.94 4.01 -11.95
C MET A 99 -4.01 4.92 -11.33
N PHE A 100 -3.99 5.13 -10.01
CA PHE A 100 -4.96 5.98 -9.31
C PHE A 100 -4.61 7.46 -9.40
N THR A 101 -3.36 7.81 -9.73
CA THR A 101 -2.88 9.20 -9.84
C THR A 101 -2.72 9.65 -11.28
N GLU A 102 -2.29 8.76 -12.16
CA GLU A 102 -1.96 9.04 -13.57
C GLU A 102 -3.03 8.50 -14.53
N GLY A 103 -3.90 7.62 -14.05
CA GLY A 103 -4.90 6.92 -14.85
C GLY A 103 -4.32 5.73 -15.59
N VAL A 104 -5.16 5.01 -16.33
CA VAL A 104 -4.74 3.93 -17.23
C VAL A 104 -4.99 4.32 -18.68
N ARG A 105 -4.00 4.07 -19.54
CA ARG A 105 -4.18 4.22 -20.99
C ARG A 105 -4.89 2.97 -21.51
N GLY A 106 -6.21 3.05 -21.74
CA GLY A 106 -6.93 1.98 -22.43
C GLY A 106 -8.45 2.09 -22.34
N GLU A 107 -9.13 1.72 -23.43
CA GLU A 107 -10.58 1.56 -23.53
C GLU A 107 -11.03 0.25 -22.84
N GLY A 108 -10.91 0.19 -21.52
CA GLY A 108 -11.43 -0.93 -20.73
C GLY A 108 -12.85 -0.66 -20.25
N MET A 109 -13.70 -1.70 -20.20
CA MET A 109 -15.05 -1.60 -19.60
C MET A 109 -15.07 -1.32 -18.09
N LYS A 110 -13.90 -1.13 -17.46
CA LYS A 110 -13.73 -0.90 -16.02
C LYS A 110 -13.57 0.58 -15.65
N GLY A 111 -13.63 1.49 -16.62
CA GLY A 111 -13.48 2.94 -16.38
C GLY A 111 -12.04 3.34 -16.04
N ASP A 112 -11.84 4.64 -15.81
CA ASP A 112 -10.55 5.21 -15.41
C ASP A 112 -10.45 5.24 -13.87
N PRO A 113 -9.52 4.49 -13.24
CA PRO A 113 -9.36 4.47 -11.79
C PRO A 113 -9.02 5.85 -11.20
N LYS A 114 -8.31 6.70 -11.95
CA LYS A 114 -8.00 8.06 -11.51
C LYS A 114 -9.27 8.89 -11.33
N ALA A 115 -10.24 8.76 -12.25
CA ALA A 115 -11.50 9.49 -12.15
C ALA A 115 -12.28 9.15 -10.86
N SER A 116 -12.22 7.89 -10.40
CA SER A 116 -12.81 7.49 -9.11
C SER A 116 -12.14 8.21 -7.95
N PHE A 117 -10.80 8.26 -7.91
CA PHE A 117 -10.09 8.98 -6.85
C PHE A 117 -10.23 10.51 -6.94
N ASP A 118 -10.31 11.08 -8.14
CA ASP A 118 -10.57 12.52 -8.32
C ASP A 118 -11.93 12.93 -7.70
N ARG A 119 -12.98 12.12 -7.89
CA ARG A 119 -14.30 12.37 -7.26
C ARG A 119 -14.23 12.36 -5.72
N HIS A 120 -13.38 11.52 -5.15
CA HIS A 120 -13.21 11.36 -3.71
C HIS A 120 -11.97 12.05 -3.14
N CYS A 121 -11.30 12.92 -3.89
CA CYS A 121 -9.99 13.51 -3.51
C CYS A 121 -10.03 14.33 -2.22
N HIS A 122 -11.20 14.86 -1.86
CA HIS A 122 -11.45 15.59 -0.62
C HIS A 122 -11.56 14.67 0.61
N ILE A 123 -11.65 13.36 0.41
CA ILE A 123 -11.69 12.33 1.45
C ILE A 123 -10.41 11.52 1.43
N CYS A 124 -10.05 10.93 0.29
CA CYS A 124 -8.90 10.04 0.17
C CYS A 124 -8.01 10.47 -1.00
N ASN A 125 -6.69 10.54 -0.76
CA ASN A 125 -5.72 10.92 -1.76
C ASN A 125 -4.64 9.81 -1.91
N PRO A 126 -4.57 9.10 -3.06
CA PRO A 126 -3.59 8.04 -3.30
C PRO A 126 -2.14 8.47 -3.07
N GLN A 127 -1.83 9.76 -3.21
CA GLN A 127 -0.49 10.30 -2.96
C GLN A 127 -0.03 10.08 -1.51
N GLN A 128 -0.96 10.06 -0.55
CA GLN A 128 -0.64 9.77 0.85
C GLN A 128 -0.11 8.35 1.02
N ALA A 129 -0.75 7.37 0.37
CA ALA A 129 -0.30 5.98 0.37
C ALA A 129 1.04 5.82 -0.37
N ILE A 130 1.20 6.48 -1.52
CA ILE A 130 2.47 6.51 -2.28
C ILE A 130 3.63 7.00 -1.39
N SER A 131 3.44 8.10 -0.66
CA SER A 131 4.45 8.62 0.27
C SER A 131 4.77 7.63 1.40
N VAL A 132 3.79 6.87 1.88
CA VAL A 132 4.01 5.80 2.85
C VAL A 132 4.84 4.67 2.27
N PHE A 133 4.50 4.18 1.07
CA PHE A 133 5.23 3.08 0.43
C PHE A 133 6.68 3.47 0.16
N ALA A 134 6.92 4.70 -0.32
CA ALA A 134 8.26 5.23 -0.49
C ALA A 134 9.03 5.26 0.83
N GLY A 135 8.43 5.78 1.91
CA GLY A 135 9.08 5.85 3.22
C GLY A 135 9.43 4.47 3.80
N ILE A 136 8.56 3.47 3.65
CA ILE A 136 8.84 2.09 4.08
C ILE A 136 9.98 1.49 3.23
N ARG A 137 9.92 1.67 1.91
CA ARG A 137 10.95 1.17 0.99
C ARG A 137 12.32 1.75 1.30
N ASP A 138 12.41 3.06 1.48
CA ASP A 138 13.67 3.75 1.73
C ASP A 138 14.30 3.28 3.07
N LYS A 139 13.46 3.03 4.09
CA LYS A 139 13.90 2.40 5.34
C LYS A 139 14.38 0.97 5.16
N ALA A 140 13.71 0.18 4.33
CA ALA A 140 14.13 -1.19 4.03
C ALA A 140 15.48 -1.22 3.30
N PHE A 141 15.68 -0.33 2.32
CA PHE A 141 16.97 -0.19 1.61
C PHE A 141 18.12 0.22 2.52
N ALA A 142 17.89 1.15 3.45
CA ALA A 142 18.93 1.60 4.38
C ALA A 142 19.42 0.50 5.35
N ASN A 143 18.72 -0.63 5.42
CA ASN A 143 19.04 -1.78 6.28
C ASN A 143 19.31 -3.07 5.47
N GLN A 144 19.58 -2.95 4.17
CA GLN A 144 20.08 -4.06 3.33
C GLN A 144 21.59 -4.22 3.45
#